data_AF-A0A1F9H6L1-F1
#
_entry.id   AF-A0A1F9H6L1-F1
#
_cell.length_a   1.000
_cell.length_b   1.000
_cell.length_c   1.000
_cell.angle_alpha   90.00
_cell.angle_beta   90.00
_cell.angle_gamma   90.00
#
_symmetry.space_group_name_H-M   'P 1'
#
loop_
_entity.id
_entity.type
_entity.pdbx_description
1 polymer ?
#
loop_
_entity_poly.entity_id
_entity_poly.type
_entity_poly.pdbx_seq_one_letter_code
_entity_poly.pdbx_strand_id
1 'polypeptide(L)'
;MELELTHKLLEHMKRGKVYRRADLKQYATSIDRDLKELCDNKEVLKLSPGLYCRPKHSAFGLQPPEDKELVRSFLKDSRFLITSFNHFNSLGLGFTQLYNSSVVYNYKRHGRMVLASKIFEFKRVSDFPKKLSKEYLVVDLLNNSKLLVEDEATITPKLKENFSEFDSDELMKIALKYGRARTKDFIKELYVAH
;
A
#
# COMPACT_ATOMS: atom_id res chain seq x y z
N MET A 1 20.47 -6.91 35.71
CA MET A 1 19.08 -7.40 35.64
C MET A 1 18.20 -6.17 35.72
N GLU A 2 18.02 -5.47 34.61
CA GLU A 2 17.20 -4.25 34.57
C GLU A 2 15.74 -4.66 34.63
N LEU A 3 15.06 -4.24 35.70
CA LEU A 3 13.62 -4.31 35.81
C LEU A 3 13.03 -3.44 34.70
N GLU A 4 12.55 -4.07 33.62
CA GLU A 4 11.68 -3.43 32.63
C GLU A 4 10.51 -2.81 33.40
N LEU A 5 10.57 -1.50 33.63
CA LEU A 5 9.41 -0.73 34.06
C LEU A 5 8.41 -0.89 32.92
N THR A 6 7.47 -1.83 33.07
CA THR A 6 6.51 -2.14 32.02
C THR A 6 5.60 -0.93 31.89
N HIS A 7 5.90 -0.07 30.93
CA HIS A 7 5.16 1.15 30.72
C HIS A 7 3.71 0.75 30.37
N LYS A 8 2.73 1.10 31.21
CA LYS A 8 1.31 0.66 31.11
C LYS A 8 0.74 0.75 29.69
N LEU A 9 1.13 1.78 28.94
CA LEU A 9 0.74 1.94 27.53
C LEU A 9 1.13 0.75 26.62
N LEU A 10 2.27 0.09 26.86
CA LEU A 10 2.75 -1.06 26.09
C LEU A 10 1.86 -2.30 26.27
N GLU A 11 1.14 -2.44 27.38
CA GLU A 11 0.18 -3.54 27.61
C GLU A 11 -0.97 -3.50 26.58
N HIS A 12 -1.27 -2.32 26.06
CA HIS A 12 -2.29 -2.09 25.04
C HIS A 12 -1.73 -2.10 23.60
N MET A 13 -0.42 -2.29 23.44
CA MET A 13 0.25 -2.30 22.14
C MET A 13 0.81 -3.68 21.80
N LYS A 14 0.30 -4.30 20.75
CA LYS A 14 0.82 -5.56 20.20
C LYS A 14 1.97 -5.27 19.22
N ARG A 15 3.02 -6.08 19.27
CA ARG A 15 4.14 -6.01 18.32
C ARG A 15 3.65 -6.20 16.88
N GLY A 16 4.21 -5.42 15.96
CA GLY A 16 3.83 -5.33 14.56
C GLY A 16 2.52 -4.58 14.26
N LYS A 17 1.85 -3.99 15.27
CA LYS A 17 0.60 -3.25 15.07
C LYS A 17 0.83 -1.74 15.10
N VAL A 18 -0.03 -1.04 14.35
CA VAL A 18 -0.02 0.41 14.22
C VAL A 18 -1.19 1.00 14.97
N TYR A 19 -0.92 2.07 15.70
CA TYR A 19 -1.85 2.74 16.60
C TYR A 19 -1.90 4.23 16.26
N ARG A 20 -3.10 4.80 16.38
CA ARG A 20 -3.24 6.25 16.41
C ARG A 20 -3.01 6.74 17.82
N ARG A 21 -2.42 7.93 17.94
CA ARG A 21 -2.39 8.68 19.21
C ARG A 21 -3.77 8.75 19.86
N ALA A 22 -4.81 9.01 19.06
CA ALA A 22 -6.18 9.15 19.55
C ALA A 22 -6.72 7.85 20.18
N ASP A 23 -6.37 6.68 19.63
CA ASP A 23 -6.86 5.39 20.12
C ASP A 23 -6.15 4.99 21.42
N LEU A 24 -4.91 5.46 21.60
CA LEU A 24 -4.07 5.22 22.78
C LEU A 24 -4.37 6.17 23.95
N LYS A 25 -5.00 7.32 23.69
CA LYS A 25 -5.23 8.36 24.69
C LYS A 25 -5.95 7.87 25.95
N GLN A 26 -6.84 6.89 25.82
CA GLN A 26 -7.59 6.34 26.96
C GLN A 26 -6.75 5.50 27.92
N TYR A 27 -5.55 5.08 27.51
CA TYR A 27 -4.67 4.22 28.30
C TYR A 27 -3.52 4.97 28.97
N ALA A 28 -3.44 6.29 28.78
CA ALA A 28 -2.35 7.13 29.27
C ALA A 28 -2.88 8.43 29.88
N THR A 29 -2.34 8.82 31.04
CA THR A 29 -2.64 10.13 31.65
C THR A 29 -1.98 11.26 30.87
N SER A 30 -0.78 11.03 30.32
CA SER A 30 -0.05 12.00 29.50
C SER A 30 0.48 11.34 28.22
N ILE A 31 -0.42 11.13 27.25
CA ILE A 31 -0.12 10.36 26.04
C ILE A 31 1.09 10.86 25.25
N ASP A 32 1.33 12.17 25.21
CA ASP A 32 2.44 12.74 24.43
C ASP A 32 3.80 12.52 25.11
N ARG A 33 3.84 12.62 26.45
CA ARG A 33 5.04 12.32 27.24
C ARG A 33 5.38 10.83 27.13
N ASP A 34 4.38 10.00 27.37
CA ASP A 34 4.51 8.54 27.37
C ASP A 34 4.96 8.02 25.98
N LEU A 35 4.36 8.50 24.89
CA LEU A 35 4.79 8.14 23.54
C LEU A 35 6.18 8.66 23.19
N LYS A 36 6.57 9.82 23.71
CA LYS A 36 7.91 10.36 23.49
C LYS A 36 8.96 9.47 24.15
N GLU A 37 8.78 9.14 25.43
CA GLU A 37 9.67 8.26 26.18
C GLU A 37 9.81 6.88 25.51
N LEU A 38 8.70 6.29 25.08
CA LEU A 38 8.73 5.01 24.35
C LEU A 38 9.40 5.11 22.98
N CYS A 39 9.35 6.27 22.31
CA CYS A 39 10.08 6.50 21.06
C CYS A 39 11.58 6.67 21.31
N ASP A 40 11.96 7.40 22.35
CA ASP A 40 13.36 7.64 22.72
C ASP A 40 14.04 6.30 23.08
N ASN A 41 13.31 5.40 23.75
CA ASN A 41 13.76 4.04 24.08
C ASN A 41 13.58 3.01 22.95
N LYS A 42 13.05 3.41 21.78
CA LYS A 42 12.78 2.56 20.60
C LYS A 42 11.79 1.40 20.81
N GLU A 43 11.06 1.38 21.92
CA GLU A 43 9.93 0.46 22.17
C GLU A 43 8.74 0.74 21.24
N VAL A 44 8.60 2.00 20.82
CA VAL A 44 7.60 2.47 19.87
C VAL A 44 8.29 3.29 18.77
N LEU A 45 7.83 3.16 17.53
CA LEU A 45 8.32 3.95 16.41
C LEU A 45 7.24 4.92 15.96
N LYS A 46 7.59 6.20 15.84
CA LYS A 46 6.73 7.21 15.21
C LYS A 46 6.78 7.05 13.69
N LEU A 47 5.63 6.82 13.07
CA LEU A 47 5.52 6.52 11.63
C LEU A 47 5.16 7.76 10.81
N SER A 48 4.31 8.63 11.38
CA SER A 48 3.87 9.91 10.83
C SER A 48 3.14 10.68 11.96
N PRO A 49 2.70 11.93 11.75
CA PRO A 49 1.94 12.66 12.76
C PRO A 49 0.72 11.86 13.25
N GLY A 50 0.71 11.56 14.55
CA GLY A 50 -0.38 10.83 15.19
C GLY A 50 -0.42 9.31 14.94
N LEU A 51 0.56 8.72 14.25
CA LEU A 51 0.66 7.27 14.04
C LEU A 51 1.96 6.69 14.60
N TYR A 52 1.81 5.57 15.30
CA TYR A 52 2.87 4.91 16.05
C TYR A 52 2.81 3.39 15.84
N CYS A 53 3.96 2.71 15.81
CA CYS A 53 4.06 1.26 15.73
C CYS A 53 4.76 0.73 16.97
N ARG A 54 4.32 -0.41 17.51
CA ARG A 54 5.21 -1.23 18.34
C ARG A 54 5.91 -2.22 17.41
N PRO A 55 7.20 -2.06 17.07
CA PRO A 55 7.87 -2.87 16.05
C PRO A 55 7.97 -4.35 16.46
N LYS A 56 8.19 -5.22 15.48
CA LYS A 56 8.71 -6.57 15.76
C LYS A 56 10.24 -6.49 15.84
N HIS A 57 10.85 -7.38 16.61
CA HIS A 57 12.31 -7.55 16.63
C HIS A 57 12.67 -8.71 15.71
N SER A 58 13.69 -8.52 14.90
CA SER A 58 14.30 -9.54 14.05
C SER A 58 15.82 -9.57 14.28
N ALA A 59 16.50 -10.59 13.76
CA ALA A 59 17.96 -10.65 13.79
C ALA A 59 18.63 -9.43 13.12
N PHE A 60 17.92 -8.75 12.22
CA PHE A 60 18.37 -7.56 11.49
C PHE A 60 17.90 -6.25 12.11
N GLY A 61 17.37 -6.29 13.35
CA GLY A 61 16.87 -5.13 14.08
C GLY A 61 15.36 -4.97 14.03
N LEU A 62 14.90 -3.72 14.24
CA LEU A 62 13.48 -3.38 14.35
C LEU A 62 12.81 -3.46 12.97
N GLN A 63 11.75 -4.25 12.89
CA GLN A 63 10.96 -4.39 11.68
C GLN A 63 9.80 -3.40 11.69
N PRO A 64 9.65 -2.56 10.64
CA PRO A 64 8.50 -1.69 10.49
C PRO A 64 7.21 -2.51 10.31
N PRO A 65 6.04 -1.91 10.55
CA PRO A 65 4.77 -2.59 10.33
C PRO A 65 4.55 -2.87 8.84
N GLU A 66 3.73 -3.87 8.56
CA GLU A 66 3.26 -4.13 7.20
C GLU A 66 2.44 -2.94 6.66
N ASP A 67 2.56 -2.65 5.37
CA ASP A 67 1.81 -1.57 4.70
C ASP A 67 0.30 -1.66 4.97
N LYS A 68 -0.24 -2.89 4.99
CA LYS A 68 -1.66 -3.13 5.26
C LYS A 68 -2.07 -2.63 6.65
N GLU A 69 -1.23 -2.87 7.67
CA GLU A 69 -1.49 -2.39 9.03
C GLU A 69 -1.36 -0.87 9.12
N LEU A 70 -0.34 -0.32 8.46
CA LEU A 70 -0.12 1.13 8.39
C LEU A 70 -1.30 1.86 7.74
N VAL A 71 -1.72 1.42 6.56
CA VAL A 71 -2.83 1.99 5.80
C VAL A 71 -4.16 1.81 6.53
N ARG A 72 -4.40 0.63 7.13
CA ARG A 72 -5.61 0.37 7.93
C ARG A 72 -5.73 1.35 9.09
N SER A 73 -4.66 1.49 9.86
CA SER A 73 -4.62 2.42 10.99
C SER A 73 -4.61 3.87 10.52
N PHE A 74 -4.10 4.21 9.35
CA PHE A 74 -4.20 5.55 8.77
C PHE A 74 -5.63 5.91 8.32
N LEU A 75 -6.34 4.99 7.67
CA LEU A 75 -7.69 5.23 7.13
C LEU A 75 -8.84 5.01 8.13
N LYS A 76 -8.61 4.26 9.22
CA LYS A 76 -9.66 3.75 10.12
C LYS A 76 -10.65 2.91 9.34
N ASP A 77 -10.14 2.13 8.40
CA ASP A 77 -10.94 1.31 7.49
C ASP A 77 -10.09 0.12 7.07
N SER A 78 -10.72 -1.03 6.87
CA SER A 78 -10.11 -2.23 6.32
C SER A 78 -10.45 -2.44 4.85
N ARG A 79 -11.34 -1.61 4.29
CA ARG A 79 -11.75 -1.67 2.89
C ARG A 79 -10.86 -0.76 2.05
N PHE A 80 -9.76 -1.33 1.62
CA PHE A 80 -8.84 -0.71 0.68
C PHE A 80 -8.11 -1.79 -0.11
N LEU A 81 -7.56 -1.41 -1.25
CA LEU A 81 -6.65 -2.23 -2.04
C LEU A 81 -5.32 -1.48 -2.16
N ILE A 82 -4.22 -2.18 -1.87
CA ILE A 82 -2.87 -1.66 -2.07
C ILE A 82 -2.31 -2.32 -3.31
N THR A 83 -1.85 -1.50 -4.25
CA THR A 83 -1.01 -1.94 -5.36
C THR A 83 0.34 -1.25 -5.28
N SER A 84 1.36 -1.90 -5.80
CA SER A 84 2.74 -1.43 -5.76
C SER A 84 3.48 -2.02 -6.93
N PHE A 85 4.62 -1.43 -7.26
CA PHE A 85 5.45 -1.89 -8.36
C PHE A 85 5.92 -3.34 -8.19
N ASN A 86 6.15 -3.80 -6.96
CA ASN A 86 6.47 -5.19 -6.69
C ASN A 86 5.37 -6.16 -7.17
N HIS A 87 4.10 -5.72 -7.19
CA HIS A 87 3.03 -6.53 -7.76
C HIS A 87 3.13 -6.59 -9.29
N PHE A 88 3.55 -5.51 -9.96
CA PHE A 88 3.74 -5.51 -11.41
C PHE A 88 4.85 -6.44 -11.88
N ASN A 89 5.84 -6.74 -11.03
CA ASN A 89 6.87 -7.74 -11.35
C ASN A 89 6.27 -9.14 -11.57
N SER A 90 5.12 -9.45 -10.97
CA SER A 90 4.40 -10.71 -11.21
C SER A 90 3.75 -10.81 -12.60
N LEU A 91 3.71 -9.70 -13.36
CA LEU A 91 3.21 -9.66 -14.74
C LEU A 91 4.25 -10.14 -15.77
N GLY A 92 5.48 -10.45 -15.37
CA GLY A 92 6.50 -10.96 -16.31
C GLY A 92 7.07 -9.92 -17.29
N LEU A 93 6.67 -8.64 -17.21
CA LEU A 93 7.06 -7.59 -18.16
C LEU A 93 8.53 -7.11 -18.00
N GLY A 94 9.33 -7.76 -17.16
CA GLY A 94 10.75 -7.45 -16.97
C GLY A 94 11.00 -6.05 -16.37
N PHE A 95 10.16 -5.60 -15.43
CA PHE A 95 10.47 -4.42 -14.61
C PHE A 95 11.53 -4.78 -13.56
N THR A 96 12.58 -3.97 -13.44
CA THR A 96 13.75 -4.28 -12.59
C THR A 96 13.93 -3.32 -11.43
N GLN A 97 13.17 -2.21 -11.39
CA GLN A 97 13.32 -1.20 -10.35
C GLN A 97 12.38 -1.44 -9.16
N LEU A 98 12.94 -1.36 -7.96
CA LEU A 98 12.18 -1.34 -6.71
C LEU A 98 11.78 0.10 -6.40
N TYR A 99 10.47 0.35 -6.34
CA TYR A 99 9.93 1.67 -6.02
C TYR A 99 9.44 1.72 -4.59
N ASN A 100 9.86 2.76 -3.85
CA ASN A 100 9.38 3.03 -2.51
C ASN A 100 8.04 3.79 -2.50
N SER A 101 7.12 3.39 -3.38
CA SER A 101 5.79 3.97 -3.45
C SER A 101 4.70 2.91 -3.68
N SER A 102 3.48 3.21 -3.25
CA SER A 102 2.33 2.33 -3.43
C SER A 102 1.06 3.14 -3.65
N VAL A 103 0.13 2.59 -4.42
CA VAL A 103 -1.18 3.20 -4.66
C VAL A 103 -2.19 2.53 -3.73
N VAL A 104 -3.04 3.34 -3.09
CA VAL A 104 -4.05 2.87 -2.14
C VAL A 104 -5.44 3.28 -2.62
N TYR A 105 -6.17 2.33 -3.19
CA TYR A 105 -7.58 2.50 -3.53
C TYR A 105 -8.43 2.37 -2.28
N ASN A 106 -9.26 3.37 -2.00
CA ASN A 106 -10.05 3.42 -0.78
C ASN A 106 -11.29 4.33 -0.97
N TYR A 107 -12.16 4.37 0.05
CA TYR A 107 -13.39 5.17 0.00
C TYR A 107 -13.32 6.51 0.76
N LYS A 108 -12.21 6.82 1.44
CA LYS A 108 -12.14 7.90 2.45
C LYS A 108 -11.22 9.06 2.09
N ARG A 109 -10.04 8.77 1.57
CA ARG A 109 -8.93 9.72 1.42
C ARG A 109 -8.41 9.71 -0.01
N HIS A 110 -7.95 10.87 -0.43
CA HIS A 110 -7.18 11.06 -1.66
C HIS A 110 -5.92 11.86 -1.33
N GLY A 111 -4.91 11.76 -2.19
CA GLY A 111 -3.68 12.55 -2.12
C GLY A 111 -2.44 11.75 -1.73
N ARG A 112 -1.29 12.40 -1.88
CA ARG A 112 0.03 11.83 -1.62
C ARG A 112 0.42 12.00 -0.15
N MET A 113 0.86 10.92 0.49
CA MET A 113 1.19 10.91 1.92
C MET A 113 2.45 10.10 2.16
N VAL A 114 3.27 10.55 3.13
CA VAL A 114 4.45 9.80 3.58
C VAL A 114 4.12 9.15 4.92
N LEU A 115 4.15 7.82 4.94
CA LEU A 115 3.90 7.02 6.14
C LEU A 115 5.07 6.06 6.31
N ALA A 116 5.72 6.05 7.48
CA ALA A 116 6.89 5.21 7.75
C ALA A 116 7.99 5.34 6.68
N SER A 117 8.27 6.58 6.24
CA SER A 117 9.24 6.89 5.18
C SER A 117 8.94 6.28 3.80
N LYS A 118 7.70 5.80 3.59
CA LYS A 118 7.20 5.31 2.31
C LYS A 118 6.12 6.23 1.75
N ILE A 119 6.12 6.40 0.43
CA ILE A 119 5.15 7.25 -0.26
C ILE A 119 3.91 6.41 -0.60
N PHE A 120 2.73 6.93 -0.25
CA PHE A 120 1.44 6.35 -0.61
C PHE A 120 0.62 7.35 -1.41
N GLU A 121 0.17 6.93 -2.59
CA GLU A 121 -0.80 7.65 -3.42
C GLU A 121 -2.20 7.15 -3.08
N PHE A 122 -2.91 7.86 -2.19
CA PHE A 122 -4.28 7.52 -1.86
C PHE A 122 -5.21 7.96 -2.99
N LYS A 123 -6.00 7.02 -3.51
CA LYS A 123 -7.02 7.26 -4.53
C LYS A 123 -8.39 6.93 -3.98
N ARG A 124 -9.23 7.96 -3.86
CA ARG A 124 -10.63 7.78 -3.52
C ARG A 124 -11.42 7.37 -4.75
N VAL A 125 -11.96 6.16 -4.78
CA VAL A 125 -12.72 5.60 -5.90
C VAL A 125 -14.05 5.03 -5.42
N SER A 126 -15.00 4.82 -6.33
CA SER A 126 -16.31 4.23 -6.03
C SER A 126 -16.24 2.71 -5.89
N ASP A 127 -15.28 2.04 -6.54
CA ASP A 127 -15.09 0.60 -6.44
C ASP A 127 -13.63 0.20 -6.75
N PHE A 128 -13.21 -0.95 -6.22
CA PHE A 128 -11.96 -1.65 -6.52
C PHE A 128 -12.16 -3.15 -6.23
N PRO A 129 -11.41 -4.07 -6.85
CA PRO A 129 -11.63 -5.49 -6.63
C PRO A 129 -11.25 -5.91 -5.20
N LYS A 130 -11.96 -6.91 -4.69
CA LYS A 130 -11.72 -7.47 -3.34
C LYS A 130 -10.42 -8.29 -3.25
N LYS A 131 -10.00 -8.86 -4.39
CA LYS A 131 -8.78 -9.67 -4.53
C LYS A 131 -7.99 -9.12 -5.70
N LEU A 132 -6.67 -9.11 -5.55
CA LEU A 132 -5.76 -8.70 -6.60
C LEU A 132 -5.63 -9.86 -7.60
N SER A 133 -5.95 -9.61 -8.88
CA SER A 133 -5.72 -10.53 -9.99
C SER A 133 -4.64 -9.98 -10.93
N LYS A 134 -4.09 -10.83 -11.79
CA LYS A 134 -3.10 -10.41 -12.80
C LYS A 134 -3.72 -9.40 -13.78
N GLU A 135 -4.95 -9.64 -14.19
CA GLU A 135 -5.71 -8.81 -15.12
C GLU A 135 -5.96 -7.42 -14.52
N TYR A 136 -6.31 -7.36 -13.23
CA TYR A 136 -6.43 -6.07 -12.56
C TYR A 136 -5.09 -5.35 -12.46
N LEU A 137 -3.98 -6.07 -12.23
CA LEU A 137 -2.66 -5.46 -12.21
C LEU A 137 -2.27 -4.85 -13.56
N VAL A 138 -2.67 -5.45 -14.69
CA VAL A 138 -2.50 -4.83 -16.02
C VAL A 138 -3.28 -3.53 -16.13
N VAL A 139 -4.56 -3.55 -15.75
CA VAL A 139 -5.42 -2.35 -15.78
C VAL A 139 -4.90 -1.28 -14.82
N ASP A 140 -4.41 -1.68 -13.65
CA ASP A 140 -3.82 -0.80 -12.65
C ASP A 140 -2.52 -0.16 -13.15
N LEU A 141 -1.63 -0.95 -13.74
CA LEU A 141 -0.40 -0.48 -14.37
C LEU A 141 -0.70 0.61 -15.40
N LEU A 142 -1.62 0.35 -16.33
CA LEU A 142 -2.02 1.30 -17.37
C LEU A 142 -2.71 2.54 -16.80
N ASN A 143 -3.55 2.39 -15.78
CA ASN A 143 -4.19 3.52 -15.10
C ASN A 143 -3.19 4.46 -14.40
N ASN A 144 -2.05 3.90 -13.98
CA ASN A 144 -1.00 4.55 -13.21
C ASN A 144 0.28 4.82 -14.00
N SER A 145 0.31 4.58 -15.31
CA SER A 145 1.48 4.71 -16.19
C SER A 145 2.29 6.00 -15.93
N LYS A 146 1.62 7.13 -15.77
CA LYS A 146 2.23 8.44 -15.50
C LYS A 146 2.93 8.58 -14.14
N LEU A 147 2.66 7.68 -13.21
CA LEU A 147 3.34 7.61 -11.91
C LEU A 147 4.58 6.72 -11.97
N LEU A 148 4.75 5.97 -13.06
CA LEU A 148 5.88 5.08 -13.30
C LEU A 148 7.00 5.88 -13.98
N VAL A 149 8.23 5.42 -13.81
CA VAL A 149 9.38 5.98 -14.54
C VAL A 149 9.43 5.38 -15.94
N GLU A 150 8.99 4.13 -16.09
CA GLU A 150 8.78 3.50 -17.38
C GLU A 150 7.66 4.23 -18.14
N ASP A 151 8.00 4.72 -19.33
CA ASP A 151 7.05 5.36 -20.22
C ASP A 151 6.03 4.35 -20.77
N GLU A 152 4.84 4.85 -21.12
CA GLU A 152 3.81 4.10 -21.84
C GLU A 152 4.37 3.48 -23.12
N ALA A 153 5.34 4.13 -23.78
CA ALA A 153 6.05 3.61 -24.95
C ALA A 153 6.83 2.31 -24.67
N THR A 154 7.20 2.04 -23.42
CA THR A 154 7.90 0.80 -23.00
C THR A 154 6.92 -0.26 -22.50
N ILE A 155 5.86 0.15 -21.81
CA ILE A 155 4.89 -0.78 -21.20
C ILE A 155 3.98 -1.41 -22.25
N THR A 156 3.50 -0.59 -23.18
CA THR A 156 2.50 -0.97 -24.17
C THR A 156 2.99 -2.12 -25.06
N PRO A 157 4.19 -2.06 -25.70
CA PRO A 157 4.67 -3.16 -26.55
C PRO A 157 4.84 -4.47 -25.79
N LYS A 158 5.41 -4.41 -24.58
CA LYS A 158 5.59 -5.59 -23.72
C LYS A 158 4.27 -6.26 -23.36
N LEU A 159 3.23 -5.46 -23.08
CA LEU A 159 1.89 -5.99 -22.85
C LEU A 159 1.30 -6.65 -24.10
N LYS A 160 1.55 -6.10 -25.30
CA LYS A 160 1.11 -6.72 -26.56
C LYS A 160 1.79 -8.08 -26.77
N GLU A 161 3.11 -8.14 -26.56
CA GLU A 161 3.91 -9.36 -26.74
C GLU A 161 3.52 -10.48 -25.77
N ASN A 162 3.13 -10.13 -24.54
CA ASN A 162 2.76 -11.08 -23.49
C ASN A 162 1.24 -11.22 -23.31
N PHE A 163 0.43 -10.74 -24.26
CA PHE A 163 -1.03 -10.70 -24.09
C PHE A 163 -1.65 -12.09 -23.89
N SER A 164 -1.07 -13.12 -24.52
CA SER A 164 -1.48 -14.51 -24.41
C SER A 164 -1.30 -15.12 -23.01
N GLU A 165 -0.57 -14.45 -22.10
CA GLU A 165 -0.42 -14.89 -20.71
C GLU A 165 -1.59 -14.50 -19.80
N PHE A 166 -2.53 -13.70 -20.30
CA PHE A 166 -3.68 -13.20 -19.56
C PHE A 166 -4.98 -13.83 -20.05
N ASP A 167 -5.96 -13.95 -19.16
CA ASP A 167 -7.33 -14.22 -19.55
C ASP A 167 -7.91 -12.98 -20.24
N SER A 168 -8.08 -13.03 -21.56
CA SER A 168 -8.49 -11.88 -22.37
C SER A 168 -9.91 -11.40 -22.03
N ASP A 169 -10.83 -12.32 -21.75
CA ASP A 169 -12.22 -12.01 -21.39
C ASP A 169 -12.30 -11.35 -20.01
N GLU A 170 -11.59 -11.89 -19.01
CA GLU A 170 -11.54 -11.32 -17.68
C GLU A 170 -10.78 -9.97 -17.68
N LEU A 171 -9.71 -9.84 -18.47
CA LEU A 171 -8.99 -8.58 -18.66
C LEU A 171 -9.87 -7.50 -19.27
N MET A 172 -10.62 -7.82 -20.33
CA MET A 172 -11.56 -6.90 -20.96
C MET A 172 -12.66 -6.46 -19.98
N LYS A 173 -13.25 -7.40 -19.25
CA LYS A 173 -14.27 -7.13 -18.22
C LYS A 173 -13.73 -6.23 -17.10
N ILE A 174 -12.54 -6.51 -16.59
CA ILE A 174 -11.88 -5.70 -15.55
C ILE A 174 -11.54 -4.31 -16.09
N ALA A 175 -11.06 -4.19 -17.33
CA ALA A 175 -10.76 -2.91 -17.96
C ALA A 175 -12.03 -2.06 -18.12
N LEU A 176 -13.14 -2.65 -18.57
CA LEU A 176 -14.43 -1.95 -18.68
C LEU A 176 -14.91 -1.44 -17.32
N LYS A 177 -14.67 -2.20 -16.24
CA LYS A 177 -15.11 -1.85 -14.89
C LYS A 177 -14.19 -0.84 -14.19
N TYR A 178 -12.88 -1.01 -14.26
CA TYR A 178 -11.90 -0.28 -13.45
C TYR A 178 -10.92 0.58 -14.25
N GLY A 179 -10.88 0.44 -15.57
CA GLY A 179 -10.01 1.21 -16.45
C GLY A 179 -10.47 2.66 -16.61
N ARG A 180 -9.51 3.56 -16.85
CA ARG A 180 -9.76 4.89 -17.41
C ARG A 180 -10.03 4.79 -18.91
N ALA A 181 -10.54 5.87 -19.52
CA ALA A 181 -10.87 5.88 -20.95
C ALA A 181 -9.75 5.31 -21.83
N ARG A 182 -8.53 5.85 -21.71
CA ARG A 182 -7.35 5.36 -22.47
C ARG A 182 -7.04 3.88 -22.22
N THR A 183 -7.13 3.43 -20.97
CA THR A 183 -6.90 2.02 -20.61
C THR A 183 -7.96 1.11 -21.25
N LYS A 184 -9.23 1.54 -21.27
CA LYS A 184 -10.30 0.78 -21.93
C LYS A 184 -10.06 0.69 -23.44
N ASP A 185 -9.67 1.80 -24.05
CA ASP A 185 -9.44 1.85 -25.50
C ASP A 185 -8.27 0.95 -25.89
N PHE A 186 -7.18 0.98 -25.13
CA PHE A 186 -6.04 0.11 -25.34
C PHE A 186 -6.36 -1.39 -25.17
N ILE A 187 -7.04 -1.77 -24.10
CA ILE A 187 -7.41 -3.19 -23.87
C ILE A 187 -8.40 -3.68 -24.93
N LYS A 188 -9.32 -2.82 -25.39
CA LYS A 188 -10.22 -3.15 -26.51
C LYS A 188 -9.45 -3.43 -27.80
N GLU A 189 -8.45 -2.61 -28.12
CA GLU A 189 -7.60 -2.83 -29.29
C GLU A 189 -6.90 -4.20 -29.21
N LEU A 190 -6.34 -4.55 -28.05
CA LEU A 190 -5.71 -5.86 -27.84
C LEU A 190 -6.68 -7.02 -27.97
N TYR A 191 -7.86 -6.88 -27.37
CA TYR A 191 -8.89 -7.91 -27.38
C TYR A 191 -9.44 -8.19 -28.79
N VAL A 192 -9.49 -7.19 -29.68
CA VAL A 192 -9.96 -7.40 -31.07
C VAL A 192 -8.85 -7.98 -31.96
N ALA A 193 -7.59 -7.72 -31.63
CA ALA A 193 -6.45 -8.18 -32.42
C ALA A 193 -6.11 -9.67 -32.21
N HIS A 194 -6.72 -10.33 -31.22
CA HIS A 194 -6.44 -11.70 -30.77
C HIS A 194 -7.75 -12.48 -30.61
#